data_AF-A0A060BXC2-F1
#
_entry.id   AF-A0A060BXC2-F1
#
_cell.length_a   1.000
_cell.length_b   1.000
_cell.length_c   1.000
_cell.angle_alpha   90.00
_cell.angle_beta   90.00
_cell.angle_gamma   90.00
#
_symmetry.space_group_name_H-M   'P 1'
#
loop_
_entity.id
_entity.type
_entity.pdbx_description
1 polymer ?
#
loop_
_entity_poly.entity_id
_entity_poly.type
_entity_poly.pdbx_seq_one_letter_code
_entity_poly.pdbx_strand_id
1 'polypeptide(L)'
;QTGFPGTPHLLFALSDHGRLDEAYALLQQRTCPSWLYMIVSGATTMWERWDALRPDGSVDMGDDQADGGSAGMSGGMVSFNHYAVGAVGEWLHRRVAGIEPLKAVTGPSRVRPPVGWGLDLGALAGHHA
;
A
#
# COMPACT_ATOMS: atom_id res chain seq x y z
N GLN A 1 -9.85 0.37 6.67
CA GLN A 1 -9.22 0.62 5.36
C GLN A 1 -9.32 2.10 5.01
N THR A 2 -8.39 2.61 4.20
CA THR A 2 -8.40 4.00 3.68
C THR A 2 -8.56 4.01 2.16
N GLY A 3 -9.17 5.07 1.63
CA GLY A 3 -9.18 5.37 0.19
C GLY A 3 -7.97 6.21 -0.24
N PHE A 4 -7.98 6.70 -1.49
CA PHE A 4 -6.85 7.42 -2.10
C PHE A 4 -6.30 8.59 -1.26
N PRO A 5 -7.13 9.44 -0.62
CA PRO A 5 -6.62 10.57 0.16
C PRO A 5 -5.95 10.15 1.48
N GLY A 6 -6.36 9.01 2.06
CA GLY A 6 -5.90 8.59 3.38
C GLY A 6 -4.66 7.70 3.34
N THR A 7 -4.56 6.83 2.34
CA THR A 7 -3.49 5.83 2.23
C THR A 7 -2.06 6.41 2.27
N PRO A 8 -1.76 7.55 1.62
CA PRO A 8 -0.42 8.14 1.69
C PRO A 8 0.01 8.57 3.10
N HIS A 9 -0.93 8.76 4.03
CA HIS A 9 -0.65 9.39 5.34
C HIS A 9 -0.75 8.42 6.53
N LEU A 10 -1.49 7.32 6.40
CA LEU A 10 -1.81 6.43 7.52
C LEU A 10 -0.56 5.93 8.27
N LEU A 11 0.42 5.37 7.55
CA LEU A 11 1.60 4.79 8.20
C LEU A 11 2.54 5.85 8.79
N PHE A 12 2.60 7.04 8.17
CA PHE A 12 3.32 8.18 8.74
C PHE A 12 2.65 8.64 10.04
N ALA A 13 1.33 8.80 10.05
CA ALA A 13 0.58 9.20 11.24
C ALA A 13 0.83 8.24 12.40
N LEU A 14 0.80 6.92 12.15
CA LEU A 14 1.11 5.93 13.18
C LEU A 14 2.57 6.02 13.65
N SER A 15 3.52 6.00 12.72
CA SER A 15 4.95 5.96 13.04
C SER A 15 5.41 7.21 13.80
N ASP A 16 4.97 8.39 13.36
CA ASP A 16 5.40 9.67 13.90
C ASP A 16 4.75 9.98 15.26
N HIS A 17 3.73 9.20 15.65
CA HIS A 17 3.08 9.27 16.97
C HIS A 17 3.38 8.04 17.84
N GLY A 18 4.52 7.36 17.60
CA GLY A 18 5.02 6.31 18.48
C GLY A 18 4.33 4.94 18.32
N ARG A 19 3.55 4.74 17.25
CA ARG A 19 2.82 3.49 16.93
C ARG A 19 3.46 2.77 15.75
N LEU A 20 4.79 2.67 15.79
CA LEU A 20 5.58 2.08 14.70
C LEU A 20 5.26 0.59 14.53
N ASP A 21 5.07 -0.12 15.64
CA ASP A 21 4.62 -1.51 15.70
C ASP A 21 3.32 -1.74 14.91
N GLU A 22 2.33 -0.86 15.08
CA GLU A 22 1.08 -0.93 14.32
C GLU A 22 1.24 -0.61 12.85
N ALA A 23 2.11 0.34 12.49
CA ALA A 23 2.43 0.61 11.09
C ALA A 23 3.03 -0.65 10.42
N TYR A 24 3.94 -1.35 11.09
CA TYR A 24 4.48 -2.62 10.59
C TYR A 24 3.44 -3.75 10.60
N ALA A 25 2.56 -3.81 11.59
CA ALA A 25 1.49 -4.81 11.64
C ALA A 25 0.52 -4.66 10.46
N LEU A 26 0.17 -3.42 10.10
CA LEU A 26 -0.64 -3.11 8.91
C LEU A 26 0.08 -3.45 7.61
N LEU A 27 1.37 -3.10 7.50
CA LEU A 27 2.18 -3.44 6.32
C LEU A 27 2.23 -4.97 6.08
N GLN A 28 2.30 -5.75 7.17
CA GLN A 28 2.45 -7.21 7.10
C GLN A 28 1.13 -7.99 6.98
N GLN A 29 -0.03 -7.32 6.95
CA GLN A 29 -1.32 -8.00 6.72
C GLN A 29 -1.32 -8.65 5.34
N ARG A 30 -1.75 -9.92 5.24
CA ARG A 30 -1.84 -10.69 3.99
C ARG A 30 -3.27 -10.93 3.51
N THR A 31 -4.27 -10.56 4.31
CA THR A 31 -5.70 -10.70 3.96
C THR A 31 -6.25 -9.40 3.40
N CYS A 32 -7.21 -9.49 2.48
CA CYS A 32 -7.91 -8.31 1.96
C CYS A 32 -8.61 -7.54 3.10
N PRO A 33 -8.51 -6.20 3.16
CA PRO A 33 -7.73 -5.30 2.31
C PRO A 33 -6.30 -5.08 2.83
N SER A 34 -5.27 -5.34 2.01
CA SER A 34 -3.87 -5.01 2.34
C SER A 34 -2.95 -4.93 1.11
N TRP A 35 -1.74 -4.37 1.28
CA TRP A 35 -0.72 -4.40 0.22
C TRP A 35 -0.22 -5.81 -0.08
N LEU A 36 0.10 -6.61 0.95
CA LEU A 36 0.58 -7.98 0.71
C LEU A 36 -0.53 -8.90 0.20
N TYR A 37 -1.81 -8.57 0.43
CA TYR A 37 -2.93 -9.28 -0.20
C TYR A 37 -2.80 -9.26 -1.73
N MET A 38 -2.48 -8.11 -2.32
CA MET A 38 -2.24 -7.99 -3.77
C MET A 38 -1.10 -8.94 -4.19
N ILE A 39 0.01 -8.93 -3.44
CA ILE A 39 1.18 -9.76 -3.73
C ILE A 39 0.86 -11.26 -3.64
N VAL A 40 0.24 -11.72 -2.54
CA VAL A 40 -0.11 -13.14 -2.38
C VAL A 40 -1.21 -13.58 -3.35
N SER A 41 -1.97 -12.64 -3.90
CA SER A 41 -2.96 -12.86 -4.97
C SER A 41 -2.37 -12.77 -6.38
N GLY A 42 -1.04 -12.65 -6.52
CA GLY A 42 -0.33 -12.71 -7.80
C GLY A 42 -0.12 -11.36 -8.49
N ALA A 43 -0.36 -10.24 -7.81
CA ALA A 43 -0.09 -8.92 -8.37
C ALA A 43 1.40 -8.67 -8.63
N THR A 44 1.71 -8.11 -9.79
CA THR A 44 3.03 -7.54 -10.11
C THR A 44 3.02 -6.01 -10.16
N THR A 45 1.84 -5.40 -10.02
CA THR A 45 1.57 -3.96 -10.00
C THR A 45 0.56 -3.63 -8.89
N MET A 46 0.43 -2.36 -8.53
CA MET A 46 -0.59 -1.91 -7.56
C MET A 46 -1.97 -1.88 -8.22
N TRP A 47 -3.01 -2.29 -7.50
CA TRP A 47 -4.38 -2.27 -8.01
C TRP A 47 -5.08 -0.97 -7.63
N GLU A 48 -6.07 -0.57 -8.44
CA GLU A 48 -6.91 0.59 -8.17
C GLU A 48 -7.75 0.42 -6.90
N ARG A 49 -8.29 -0.79 -6.71
CA ARG A 49 -9.08 -1.15 -5.53
C ARG A 49 -8.36 -2.20 -4.70
N TRP A 50 -8.53 -2.14 -3.38
CA TRP A 50 -7.94 -3.13 -2.48
C TRP A 50 -8.40 -4.56 -2.77
N ASP A 51 -9.64 -4.69 -3.22
CA ASP A 51 -10.37 -5.92 -3.52
C ASP A 51 -10.66 -6.10 -5.02
N ALA A 52 -9.83 -5.49 -5.90
CA ALA A 52 -9.97 -5.62 -7.36
C ALA A 52 -10.08 -7.09 -7.81
N LEU A 53 -9.36 -8.00 -7.14
CA LEU A 53 -9.63 -9.43 -7.14
C LEU A 53 -10.13 -9.84 -5.74
N ARG A 54 -11.33 -10.42 -5.65
CA ARG A 54 -11.90 -10.92 -4.39
C ARG A 54 -11.32 -12.29 -4.02
N PRO A 55 -11.43 -12.71 -2.75
CA PRO A 55 -10.93 -14.03 -2.32
C PRO A 55 -11.57 -15.23 -3.04
N ASP A 56 -12.75 -15.06 -3.62
CA ASP A 56 -13.44 -16.08 -4.43
C ASP A 56 -12.99 -16.11 -5.91
N GLY A 57 -12.05 -15.23 -6.29
CA GLY A 57 -11.52 -15.10 -7.65
C GLY A 57 -12.36 -14.21 -8.58
N SER A 58 -13.47 -13.64 -8.10
CA SER A 58 -14.23 -12.67 -8.88
C SER A 58 -13.52 -11.31 -8.96
N VAL A 59 -13.63 -10.66 -10.11
CA VAL A 59 -13.14 -9.28 -10.29
C VAL A 59 -14.20 -8.30 -9.79
N ASP A 60 -13.81 -7.39 -8.89
CA ASP A 60 -14.68 -6.31 -8.48
C ASP A 60 -14.63 -5.18 -9.50
N MET A 61 -15.60 -5.16 -10.41
CA MET A 61 -15.74 -4.07 -11.38
C MET A 61 -16.13 -2.76 -10.69
N GLY A 62 -16.55 -2.73 -9.42
CA GLY A 62 -17.13 -1.56 -8.81
C GLY A 62 -18.56 -1.31 -9.28
N ASP A 63 -19.37 -0.74 -8.40
CA ASP A 63 -20.68 -0.20 -8.68
C ASP A 63 -20.57 1.31 -8.81
N ASP A 64 -20.42 1.83 -10.03
CA ASP A 64 -20.47 3.27 -10.30
C ASP A 64 -21.87 3.88 -10.05
N GLN A 65 -22.68 3.29 -9.15
CA GLN A 65 -24.00 3.76 -8.72
C GLN A 65 -23.99 4.46 -7.35
N ALA A 66 -22.85 4.58 -6.67
CA ALA A 66 -22.82 5.08 -5.30
C ALA A 66 -23.19 6.58 -5.12
N ASP A 67 -23.34 7.36 -6.19
CA ASP A 67 -23.66 8.80 -6.10
C ASP A 67 -24.74 9.33 -7.08
N GLY A 68 -25.51 8.46 -7.73
CA GLY A 68 -26.55 8.90 -8.68
C GLY A 68 -26.01 9.46 -10.01
N GLY A 69 -24.75 9.15 -10.34
CA GLY A 69 -24.16 9.38 -11.65
C GLY A 69 -24.87 8.65 -12.80
N SER A 70 -24.85 9.26 -13.98
CA SER A 70 -25.70 8.92 -15.14
C SER A 70 -25.70 7.44 -15.53
N ALA A 71 -26.91 6.90 -15.75
CA ALA A 71 -27.22 5.56 -16.23
C ALA A 71 -26.77 5.30 -17.69
N GLY A 72 -25.52 5.62 -18.03
CA GLY A 72 -24.98 5.54 -19.39
C GLY A 72 -23.57 4.97 -19.51
N MET A 73 -22.80 4.85 -18.42
CA MET A 73 -21.52 4.13 -18.40
C MET A 73 -21.70 2.84 -17.59
N SER A 74 -22.47 1.91 -18.16
CA SER A 74 -22.79 0.62 -17.54
C SER A 74 -21.60 -0.34 -17.65
N GLY A 75 -20.62 -0.17 -16.77
CA GLY A 75 -19.49 -1.07 -16.63
C GLY A 75 -18.56 -0.46 -15.60
N GLY A 76 -18.58 -1.00 -14.38
CA GLY A 76 -17.77 -0.43 -13.33
C GLY A 76 -16.27 -0.38 -13.68
N MET A 77 -15.54 0.48 -12.97
CA MET A 77 -14.12 0.72 -13.16
C MET A 77 -13.22 -0.13 -12.24
N VAL A 78 -12.32 -0.90 -12.85
CA VAL A 78 -11.21 -1.54 -12.14
C VAL A 78 -9.95 -1.64 -13.00
N SER A 79 -8.85 -1.09 -12.50
CA SER A 79 -7.50 -1.25 -13.05
C SER A 79 -6.61 -2.08 -12.11
N PHE A 80 -5.89 -3.04 -12.68
CA PHE A 80 -4.85 -3.81 -11.99
C PHE A 80 -3.48 -3.13 -12.02
N ASN A 81 -3.37 -1.89 -12.52
CA ASN A 81 -2.12 -1.15 -12.61
C ASN A 81 -2.33 0.35 -12.33
N HIS A 82 -2.60 0.68 -11.07
CA HIS A 82 -2.87 2.03 -10.59
C HIS A 82 -2.00 2.37 -9.37
N TYR A 83 -1.18 3.42 -9.47
CA TYR A 83 -0.12 3.69 -8.49
C TYR A 83 -0.59 4.25 -7.16
N ALA A 84 -1.84 4.70 -7.03
CA ALA A 84 -2.29 5.49 -5.86
C ALA A 84 -2.06 4.79 -4.51
N VAL A 85 -2.41 3.51 -4.39
CA VAL A 85 -2.14 2.73 -3.16
C VAL A 85 -0.66 2.38 -2.98
N GLY A 86 0.14 2.53 -4.05
CA GLY A 86 1.60 2.46 -4.03
C GLY A 86 2.28 3.62 -3.31
N ALA A 87 1.54 4.64 -2.86
CA ALA A 87 2.05 5.72 -2.02
C ALA A 87 2.75 5.24 -0.73
N VAL A 88 2.46 4.00 -0.28
CA VAL A 88 3.20 3.31 0.79
C VAL A 88 4.72 3.31 0.57
N GLY A 89 5.16 3.37 -0.69
CA GLY A 89 6.56 3.46 -1.06
C GLY A 89 7.29 4.60 -0.35
N GLU A 90 6.69 5.77 -0.18
CA GLU A 90 7.35 6.88 0.51
C GLU A 90 7.67 6.53 1.98
N TRP A 91 6.72 5.88 2.66
CA TRP A 91 6.93 5.44 4.04
C TRP A 91 8.02 4.38 4.15
N LEU A 92 8.09 3.44 3.21
CA LEU A 92 9.18 2.45 3.14
C LEU A 92 10.55 3.13 3.02
N HIS A 93 10.69 4.13 2.15
CA HIS A 93 11.96 4.84 2.02
C HIS A 93 12.31 5.65 3.28
N ARG A 94 11.35 6.43 3.81
CA ARG A 94 11.63 7.43 4.85
C ARG A 94 11.65 6.86 6.26
N ARG A 95 10.82 5.87 6.55
CA ARG A 95 10.67 5.30 7.90
C ARG A 95 11.33 3.95 8.05
N VAL A 96 11.29 3.10 7.02
CA VAL A 96 11.98 1.79 7.09
C VAL A 96 13.45 1.93 6.70
N ALA A 97 13.76 2.42 5.50
CA ALA A 97 15.14 2.60 5.07
C ALA A 97 15.81 3.84 5.72
N GLY A 98 15.01 4.75 6.28
CA GLY A 98 15.50 5.95 6.95
C GLY A 98 16.13 6.98 6.00
N ILE A 99 15.73 6.97 4.73
CA ILE A 99 16.22 7.87 3.68
C ILE A 99 15.25 9.03 3.53
N GLU A 100 15.64 10.22 3.97
CA GLU A 100 14.81 11.42 3.83
C GLU A 100 15.65 12.68 3.57
N PRO A 101 15.14 13.63 2.76
CA PRO A 101 15.84 14.89 2.51
C PRO A 101 15.88 15.75 3.78
N LEU A 102 17.05 16.33 4.10
CA LEU A 102 17.20 17.24 5.24
C LEU A 102 16.68 18.67 4.97
N LYS A 103 16.55 19.03 3.69
CA LYS A 103 16.02 20.31 3.20
C LYS A 103 15.20 20.07 1.94
N ALA A 104 14.20 20.92 1.69
CA ALA A 104 13.35 20.79 0.52
C ALA A 104 14.16 21.00 -0.78
N VAL A 105 14.02 20.04 -1.70
CA VAL A 105 14.39 20.07 -3.13
C VAL A 105 15.89 20.05 -3.46
N THR A 106 16.79 20.63 -2.66
CA THR A 106 18.25 20.43 -2.80
C THR A 106 18.95 20.37 -1.44
N GLY A 107 19.85 19.41 -1.25
CA GLY A 107 20.66 19.29 -0.04
C GLY A 107 21.01 17.85 0.35
N PRO A 108 21.81 17.66 1.41
CA PRO A 108 22.17 16.35 1.91
C PRO A 108 20.93 15.57 2.36
N SER A 109 20.94 14.26 2.14
CA SER A 109 19.92 13.35 2.68
C SER A 109 20.41 12.75 4.00
N ARG A 110 19.47 12.46 4.90
CA ARG A 110 19.75 11.64 6.08
C ARG A 110 19.58 10.17 5.71
N VAL A 111 20.46 9.32 6.22
CA VAL A 111 20.30 7.86 6.23
C VAL A 111 20.35 7.42 7.68
N ARG A 112 19.21 7.05 8.25
CA ARG A 112 19.10 6.54 9.62
C ARG A 112 18.00 5.48 9.73
N PRO A 113 18.29 4.22 9.39
CA PRO A 113 17.34 3.13 9.59
C PRO A 113 16.96 3.03 11.08
N PRO A 114 15.69 2.78 11.43
CA PRO A 114 15.32 2.46 12.81
C PRO A 114 16.04 1.20 13.27
N VAL A 115 16.65 1.25 14.45
CA VAL A 115 17.27 0.08 15.08
C VAL A 115 16.15 -0.84 15.61
N GLY A 116 16.16 -2.12 15.25
CA GLY A 116 15.35 -3.15 15.92
C GLY A 116 14.13 -3.70 15.17
N TRP A 117 13.84 -3.24 13.94
CA TRP A 117 12.70 -3.74 13.16
C TRP A 117 13.18 -4.18 11.78
N GLY A 118 13.94 -5.28 11.76
CA GLY A 118 14.36 -5.92 10.52
C GLY A 118 13.12 -6.40 9.77
N LEU A 119 12.87 -5.85 8.59
CA LEU A 119 12.14 -6.60 7.58
C LEU A 119 12.95 -7.87 7.34
N ASP A 120 12.42 -9.04 7.72
CA ASP A 120 13.01 -10.31 7.34
C ASP A 120 12.83 -10.46 5.82
N LEU A 121 13.83 -9.98 5.07
CA LEU A 121 13.89 -10.15 3.63
C LEU A 121 14.02 -11.64 3.22
N GLY A 122 14.36 -12.53 4.15
CA GLY A 122 14.40 -13.98 3.95
C GLY A 122 13.01 -14.59 3.72
N ALA A 123 11.95 -14.00 4.26
CA ALA A 123 10.58 -14.48 4.08
C ALA A 123 9.99 -14.25 2.67
N LEU A 124 10.66 -13.49 1.80
CA LEU A 124 10.28 -13.28 0.39
C LEU A 124 11.01 -14.24 -0.58
N ALA A 125 12.06 -14.93 -0.14
CA ALA A 125 12.87 -15.82 -0.99
C ALA A 125 12.41 -17.29 -0.97
N GLY A 126 11.34 -17.62 -0.24
CA GLY A 126 10.98 -19.00 0.09
C GLY A 126 9.77 -19.58 -0.64
N HIS A 127 9.60 -19.40 -1.95
CA HIS A 127 8.63 -20.18 -2.75
C HIS A 127 9.07 -20.33 -4.22
N HIS A 128 10.28 -20.87 -4.44
CA HIS A 128 10.63 -21.53 -5.70
C HIS A 128 11.55 -22.72 -5.37
N ALA A 129 10.91 -23.87 -5.14
CA ALA A 129 11.50 -25.20 -5.30
C ALA A 129 10.39 -26.13 -5.78
#